data_AF-A0A1V9X3M0-F1
#
_entry.id   AF-A0A1V9X3M0-F1
#
_cell.length_a   1.000
_cell.length_b   1.000
_cell.length_c   1.000
_cell.angle_alpha   90.00
_cell.angle_beta   90.00
_cell.angle_gamma   90.00
#
_symmetry.space_group_name_H-M   'P 1'
#
loop_
_entity.id
_entity.type
_entity.pdbx_description
1 polymer ?
#
loop_
_entity_poly.entity_id
_entity_poly.type
_entity_poly.pdbx_seq_one_letter_code
_entity_poly.pdbx_strand_id
1 'polypeptide(L)'
;MTLEDDSEVCEVLVQRELRRLASVVRNHCVKLEDLVPEEHRLQPNSTIHVSRAAQKPSDGVSPIFLIKTGSPNFDKVALSLTSICLELDTLVRENEFIRLLHGYGEGEGATNPPEQQLACFLPVLRRMTAYISRCGDAIQLGISQIVGFFLFAPQNDTSTVQAVFDSLSRLMTSLITLDLVVLHQGVLHDHMTAYIRLLKSVQYADQKLGDQIKALLKHLGDIDQQLLQGGILRGCLTQIAGSSPRMLESLKMVLRSDLSHLDTKLAENTLQVYQISTRFVGSCALFVLHFTLGGQADRRLFRTICDLAKKVGPVHLSGNIVWTAHEFFLREIPVLGKLLPTIDKAAHLEQMLGKAPQDVVGYENQVPQNVKGKSIRTVLA
;
A
#
# COMPACT_ATOMS: atom_id res chain seq x y z
N MET A 1 23.02 17.23 -55.90
CA MET A 1 22.54 17.62 -54.56
C MET A 1 22.40 16.32 -53.79
N THR A 2 23.50 15.91 -53.17
CA THR A 2 23.73 14.58 -52.61
C THR A 2 23.12 14.50 -51.20
N LEU A 3 22.25 13.51 -51.01
CA LEU A 3 21.70 13.07 -49.73
C LEU A 3 22.73 12.16 -49.02
N GLU A 4 23.89 12.71 -48.71
CA GLU A 4 24.93 12.05 -47.92
C GLU A 4 25.33 13.02 -46.80
N ASP A 5 24.70 12.91 -45.63
CA ASP A 5 25.34 13.21 -44.33
C ASP A 5 24.45 13.00 -43.08
N ASP A 6 23.13 12.82 -43.22
CA ASP A 6 22.26 12.78 -42.03
C ASP A 6 22.46 11.53 -41.14
N SER A 7 23.01 10.44 -41.68
CA SER A 7 23.26 9.19 -40.94
C SER A 7 24.43 9.32 -39.96
N GLU A 8 25.52 9.97 -40.37
CA GLU A 8 26.73 10.08 -39.54
C GLU A 8 26.52 11.10 -38.41
N VAL A 9 25.79 12.18 -38.69
CA VAL A 9 25.35 13.17 -37.69
C VAL A 9 24.40 12.53 -36.66
N CYS A 10 23.45 11.69 -37.09
CA CYS A 10 22.60 10.93 -36.18
C CYS A 10 23.40 9.96 -35.31
N GLU A 11 24.38 9.26 -35.88
CA GLU A 11 25.19 8.30 -35.14
C GLU A 11 26.08 8.98 -34.08
N VAL A 12 26.66 10.13 -34.41
CA VAL A 12 27.45 10.96 -33.48
C VAL A 12 26.57 11.53 -32.36
N LEU A 13 25.36 12.00 -32.67
CA LEU A 13 24.41 12.49 -31.66
C LEU A 13 23.94 11.37 -30.73
N VAL A 14 23.63 10.19 -31.27
CA VAL A 14 23.25 9.00 -30.49
C VAL A 14 24.41 8.56 -29.59
N GLN A 15 25.64 8.49 -30.10
CA GLN A 15 26.81 8.17 -29.29
C GLN A 15 27.10 9.22 -28.20
N ARG A 16 26.85 10.50 -28.49
CA ARG A 16 27.02 11.59 -27.52
C ARG A 16 26.00 11.47 -26.40
N GLU A 17 24.74 11.21 -26.73
CA GLU A 17 23.69 11.02 -25.71
C GLU A 17 23.87 9.71 -24.94
N LEU A 18 24.28 8.62 -25.58
CA LEU A 18 24.66 7.39 -24.90
C LEU A 18 25.81 7.62 -23.92
N ARG A 19 26.81 8.43 -24.28
CA ARG A 19 27.91 8.79 -23.36
C ARG A 19 27.44 9.63 -22.19
N ARG A 20 26.53 10.58 -22.41
CA ARG A 20 25.91 11.41 -21.36
C ARG A 20 25.08 10.55 -20.40
N LEU A 21 24.23 9.68 -20.93
CA LEU A 21 23.41 8.77 -20.12
C LEU A 21 24.28 7.73 -19.39
N ALA A 22 25.34 7.22 -20.03
CA ALA A 22 26.31 6.34 -19.39
C ALA A 22 27.05 7.01 -18.22
N SER A 23 27.26 8.33 -18.24
CA SER A 23 27.81 9.03 -17.07
C SER A 23 26.80 9.15 -15.93
N VAL A 24 25.51 9.32 -16.25
CA VAL A 24 24.43 9.30 -15.24
C VAL A 24 24.34 7.91 -14.60
N VAL A 25 24.38 6.84 -15.39
CA VAL A 25 24.40 5.46 -14.90
C VAL A 25 25.64 5.19 -14.06
N ARG A 26 26.85 5.58 -14.51
CA ARG A 26 28.08 5.44 -13.71
C ARG A 26 27.98 6.15 -12.36
N ASN A 27 27.50 7.39 -12.35
CA ASN A 27 27.30 8.14 -11.11
C ASN A 27 26.26 7.46 -10.21
N HIS A 28 25.26 6.79 -10.78
CA HIS A 28 24.27 6.04 -10.02
C HIS A 28 24.84 4.73 -9.46
N CYS A 29 25.63 3.97 -10.25
CA CYS A 29 26.32 2.76 -9.80
C CYS A 29 27.29 3.05 -8.65
N VAL A 30 28.08 4.11 -8.74
CA VAL A 30 29.00 4.54 -7.66
C VAL A 30 28.21 4.88 -6.39
N LYS A 31 27.09 5.60 -6.50
CA LYS A 31 26.22 5.91 -5.36
C LYS A 31 25.49 4.68 -4.80
N LEU A 32 25.30 3.64 -5.60
CA LEU A 32 24.71 2.37 -5.15
C LEU A 32 25.74 1.51 -4.42
N GLU A 33 27.03 1.55 -4.78
CA GLU A 33 28.11 0.88 -4.05
C GLU A 33 28.19 1.38 -2.59
N ASP A 34 27.95 2.67 -2.34
CA ASP A 34 27.83 3.23 -0.99
C ASP A 34 26.56 2.78 -0.22
N LEU A 35 25.59 2.20 -0.94
CA LEU A 35 24.29 1.79 -0.40
C LEU A 35 24.09 0.27 -0.39
N VAL A 36 25.02 -0.55 -0.90
CA VAL A 36 24.97 -2.01 -0.74
C VAL A 36 25.56 -2.34 0.64
N PRO A 37 24.75 -2.76 1.63
CA PRO A 37 25.33 -3.35 2.83
C PRO A 37 25.98 -4.67 2.41
N GLU A 38 27.20 -4.89 2.85
CA GLU A 38 27.85 -6.21 2.90
C GLU A 38 26.94 -7.20 3.64
N GLU A 39 26.01 -7.84 2.94
CA GLU A 39 25.37 -9.04 3.45
C GLU A 39 26.23 -10.24 3.06
N HIS A 40 26.85 -10.86 4.06
CA HIS A 40 26.54 -12.23 4.49
C HIS A 40 27.58 -12.68 5.53
N ARG A 41 27.18 -12.75 6.81
CA ARG A 41 27.63 -13.74 7.81
C ARG A 41 26.85 -13.61 9.11
N LEU A 42 25.81 -14.43 9.27
CA LEU A 42 25.62 -15.40 10.38
C LEU A 42 24.15 -15.87 10.49
N GLN A 43 23.95 -17.12 10.04
CA GLN A 43 23.19 -18.26 10.57
C GLN A 43 22.19 -18.15 11.77
N PRO A 44 21.31 -19.18 11.92
CA PRO A 44 19.99 -19.07 12.53
C PRO A 44 20.07 -19.05 14.06
N ASN A 45 19.17 -18.25 14.65
CA ASN A 45 18.97 -17.94 16.07
C ASN A 45 19.22 -16.45 16.35
N SER A 46 18.47 -15.58 15.69
CA SER A 46 18.32 -14.21 16.16
C SER A 46 17.04 -14.11 16.97
N THR A 47 17.22 -14.17 18.28
CA THR A 47 16.33 -13.52 19.24
C THR A 47 15.96 -12.15 18.66
N ILE A 48 14.67 -11.93 18.41
CA ILE A 48 14.14 -10.69 17.86
C ILE A 48 14.54 -9.56 18.80
N HIS A 49 15.65 -8.88 18.47
CA HIS A 49 16.01 -7.64 19.12
C HIS A 49 15.09 -6.57 18.56
N VAL A 50 13.98 -6.36 19.28
CA VAL A 50 13.15 -5.17 19.15
C VAL A 50 14.08 -3.97 19.30
N SER A 51 14.39 -3.32 18.17
CA SER A 51 15.02 -2.01 18.18
C SER A 51 14.03 -1.09 18.88
N ARG A 52 14.33 -0.78 20.14
CA ARG A 52 13.53 -0.02 21.09
C ARG A 52 13.55 1.46 20.69
N ALA A 53 13.00 1.79 19.51
CA ALA A 53 12.55 3.15 19.26
C ALA A 53 11.44 3.40 20.28
N ALA A 54 11.65 4.34 21.20
CA ALA A 54 10.64 4.75 22.15
C ALA A 54 9.51 5.44 21.38
N GLN A 55 8.56 4.65 20.88
CA GLN A 55 7.40 5.13 20.16
C GLN A 55 6.50 5.87 21.13
N LYS A 56 6.39 7.18 20.91
CA LYS A 56 5.57 8.06 21.75
C LYS A 56 4.14 8.03 21.21
N PRO A 57 3.12 7.77 22.06
CA PRO A 57 1.73 7.89 21.65
C PRO A 57 1.42 9.30 21.15
N SER A 58 0.39 9.45 20.30
CA SER A 58 -0.05 10.74 19.75
C SER A 58 -0.29 11.79 20.84
N ASP A 59 -0.75 11.35 22.01
CA ASP A 59 -1.14 12.19 23.13
C ASP A 59 0.03 12.39 24.13
N GLY A 60 1.19 11.80 23.83
CA GLY A 60 2.44 11.98 24.55
C GLY A 60 2.58 11.16 25.85
N VAL A 61 1.54 10.47 26.31
CA VAL A 61 1.54 9.69 27.55
C VAL A 61 2.03 8.27 27.29
N SER A 62 3.10 7.84 27.96
CA SER A 62 3.62 6.47 27.80
C SER A 62 2.65 5.41 28.37
N PRO A 63 2.40 4.28 27.65
CA PRO A 63 1.52 3.21 28.12
C PRO A 63 1.93 2.61 29.47
N ILE A 64 3.22 2.69 29.82
CA ILE A 64 3.78 2.22 31.10
C ILE A 64 3.11 2.91 32.29
N PHE A 65 2.67 4.16 32.15
CA PHE A 65 2.03 4.89 33.23
C PHE A 65 0.52 4.62 33.35
N LEU A 66 -0.08 4.08 32.28
CA LEU A 66 -1.53 3.84 32.19
C LEU A 66 -1.91 2.41 32.56
N ILE A 67 -1.03 1.44 32.30
CA ILE A 67 -1.31 0.02 32.53
C ILE A 67 -0.96 -0.33 33.98
N LYS A 68 -2.00 -0.58 34.77
CA LYS A 68 -1.91 -1.07 36.16
C LYS A 68 -2.98 -2.12 36.39
N THR A 69 -2.76 -3.35 35.94
CA THR A 69 -3.75 -4.43 36.07
C THR A 69 -3.67 -5.15 37.42
N GLY A 70 -2.70 -4.78 38.28
CA GLY A 70 -2.45 -5.45 39.56
C GLY A 70 -1.72 -6.79 39.44
N SER A 71 -1.36 -7.21 38.21
CA SER A 71 -0.56 -8.41 37.95
C SER A 71 0.58 -8.08 36.99
N PRO A 72 1.85 -8.27 37.38
CA PRO A 72 3.00 -7.87 36.57
C PRO A 72 3.10 -8.64 35.25
N ASN A 73 2.52 -9.85 35.17
CA ASN A 73 2.47 -10.63 33.93
C ASN A 73 1.43 -10.07 32.96
N PHE A 74 0.27 -9.66 33.46
CA PHE A 74 -0.75 -9.01 32.63
C PHE A 74 -0.31 -7.61 32.19
N ASP A 75 0.38 -6.86 33.04
CA ASP A 75 0.96 -5.57 32.65
C ASP A 75 1.92 -5.73 31.46
N LYS A 76 2.81 -6.74 31.47
CA LYS A 76 3.71 -7.04 30.35
C LYS A 76 2.98 -7.38 29.06
N VAL A 77 1.94 -8.21 29.15
CA VAL A 77 1.12 -8.61 28.01
C VAL A 77 0.37 -7.41 27.43
N ALA A 78 -0.28 -6.61 28.27
CA ALA A 78 -0.98 -5.40 27.86
C ALA A 78 -0.01 -4.37 27.25
N LEU A 79 1.20 -4.22 27.80
CA LEU A 79 2.25 -3.37 27.23
C LEU A 79 2.69 -3.85 25.86
N SER A 80 2.88 -5.17 25.68
CA SER A 80 3.21 -5.76 24.38
C SER A 80 2.14 -5.47 23.34
N LEU A 81 0.87 -5.76 23.65
CA LEU A 81 -0.26 -5.53 22.73
C LEU A 81 -0.43 -4.04 22.42
N THR A 82 -0.25 -3.15 23.41
CA THR A 82 -0.31 -1.71 23.18
C THR A 82 0.85 -1.23 22.32
N SER A 83 2.06 -1.74 22.56
CA SER A 83 3.25 -1.38 21.79
C SER A 83 3.11 -1.78 20.33
N ILE A 84 2.54 -2.94 20.03
CA ILE A 84 2.32 -3.34 18.64
C ILE A 84 1.23 -2.51 17.96
N CYS A 85 0.14 -2.15 18.67
CA CYS A 85 -0.86 -1.23 18.10
C CYS A 85 -0.22 0.12 17.73
N LEU A 86 0.62 0.67 18.60
CA LEU A 86 1.34 1.93 18.35
C LEU A 86 2.30 1.82 17.16
N GLU A 87 3.00 0.70 17.01
CA GLU A 87 3.88 0.47 15.85
C GLU A 87 3.08 0.39 14.55
N LEU A 88 2.00 -0.39 14.53
CA LEU A 88 1.10 -0.51 13.37
C LEU A 88 0.51 0.86 12.98
N ASP A 89 0.07 1.66 13.95
CA ASP A 89 -0.46 3.01 13.69
C ASP A 89 0.64 4.02 13.32
N THR A 90 1.89 3.77 13.70
CA THR A 90 3.05 4.55 13.25
C THR A 90 3.37 4.25 11.79
N LEU A 91 3.39 2.98 11.41
CA LEU A 91 3.56 2.53 10.03
C LEU A 91 2.53 3.16 9.09
N VAL A 92 1.25 3.19 9.50
CA VAL A 92 0.17 3.87 8.75
C VAL A 92 0.51 5.33 8.46
N ARG A 93 1.03 6.08 9.45
CA ARG A 93 1.37 7.50 9.34
C ARG A 93 2.65 7.75 8.53
N GLU A 94 3.60 6.82 8.57
CA GLU A 94 4.87 6.92 7.84
C GLU A 94 4.74 6.61 6.34
N ASN A 95 3.56 6.23 5.84
CA ASN A 95 3.31 5.98 4.42
C ASN A 95 3.28 7.26 3.57
N GLU A 96 4.40 7.97 3.51
CA GLU A 96 4.59 9.19 2.71
C GLU A 96 4.62 8.90 1.19
N PHE A 97 4.82 7.63 0.83
CA PHE A 97 5.07 7.19 -0.55
C PHE A 97 3.87 7.42 -1.47
N ILE A 98 2.64 7.34 -0.96
CA ILE A 98 1.44 7.64 -1.74
C ILE A 98 1.52 9.05 -2.35
N ARG A 99 1.95 10.04 -1.57
CA ARG A 99 2.11 11.42 -2.04
C ARG A 99 3.23 11.54 -3.08
N LEU A 100 4.36 10.87 -2.84
CA LEU A 100 5.51 10.88 -3.75
C LEU A 100 5.16 10.24 -5.10
N LEU A 101 4.37 9.18 -5.09
CA LEU A 101 3.91 8.50 -6.30
C LEU A 101 2.91 9.33 -7.10
N HIS A 102 1.97 10.02 -6.45
CA HIS A 102 1.05 10.91 -7.17
C HIS A 102 1.77 12.05 -7.89
N GLY A 103 2.83 12.60 -7.31
CA GLY A 103 3.63 13.64 -7.96
C GLY A 103 4.71 13.12 -8.92
N TYR A 104 4.85 11.80 -9.09
CA TYR A 104 5.89 11.25 -9.96
C TYR A 104 5.62 11.56 -11.43
N GLY A 105 6.63 12.10 -12.13
CA GLY A 105 6.48 12.57 -13.51
C GLY A 105 5.91 13.98 -13.63
N GLU A 106 5.53 14.60 -12.51
CA GLU A 106 5.03 15.97 -12.45
C GLU A 106 6.06 16.91 -11.80
N GLY A 107 6.01 18.20 -12.12
CA GLY A 107 6.81 19.24 -11.46
C GLY A 107 8.22 19.45 -12.02
N GLU A 108 9.12 19.94 -11.16
CA GLU A 108 10.50 20.29 -11.54
C GLU A 108 11.28 19.04 -11.95
N GLY A 109 11.70 18.99 -13.22
CA GLY A 109 12.38 17.84 -13.80
C GLY A 109 11.50 16.91 -14.62
N ALA A 110 10.20 17.22 -14.81
CA ALA A 110 9.32 16.50 -15.74
C ALA A 110 9.84 16.53 -17.19
N THR A 111 10.64 17.54 -17.55
CA THR A 111 11.30 17.64 -18.87
C THR A 111 12.59 16.81 -18.97
N ASN A 112 13.07 16.23 -17.87
CA ASN A 112 14.24 15.36 -17.92
C ASN A 112 13.89 14.06 -18.65
N PRO A 113 14.88 13.38 -19.26
CA PRO A 113 14.65 12.06 -19.84
C PRO A 113 14.07 11.07 -18.81
N PRO A 114 13.16 10.16 -19.23
CA PRO A 114 12.57 9.12 -18.38
C PRO A 114 13.58 8.38 -17.49
N GLU A 115 14.73 8.05 -18.08
CA GLU A 115 15.80 7.30 -17.43
C GLU A 115 16.45 8.09 -16.29
N GLN A 116 16.59 9.41 -16.47
CA GLN A 116 17.14 10.30 -15.45
C GLN A 116 16.12 10.49 -14.30
N GLN A 117 14.83 10.64 -14.64
CA GLN A 117 13.77 10.75 -13.63
C GLN A 117 13.69 9.48 -12.78
N LEU A 118 13.70 8.30 -13.40
CA LEU A 118 13.72 7.03 -12.67
C LEU A 118 14.99 6.87 -11.83
N ALA A 119 16.17 7.18 -12.37
CA ALA A 119 17.43 7.09 -11.62
C ALA A 119 17.40 7.92 -10.33
N CYS A 120 16.77 9.10 -10.36
CA CYS A 120 16.57 9.94 -9.17
C CYS A 120 15.52 9.36 -8.20
N PHE A 121 14.54 8.60 -8.70
CA PHE A 121 13.45 8.04 -7.90
C PHE A 121 13.74 6.64 -7.34
N LEU A 122 14.75 5.93 -7.87
CA LEU A 122 15.15 4.60 -7.38
C LEU A 122 15.40 4.51 -5.87
N PRO A 123 16.05 5.49 -5.21
CA PRO A 123 16.17 5.49 -3.75
C PRO A 123 14.82 5.51 -3.02
N VAL A 124 13.80 6.15 -3.60
CA VAL A 124 12.43 6.14 -3.06
C VAL A 124 11.82 4.74 -3.19
N LEU A 125 11.92 4.11 -4.37
CA LEU A 125 11.43 2.74 -4.56
C LEU A 125 12.10 1.74 -3.62
N ARG A 126 13.39 1.90 -3.35
CA ARG A 126 14.10 1.07 -2.36
C ARG A 126 13.65 1.33 -0.92
N ARG A 127 13.41 2.59 -0.54
CA ARG A 127 12.82 2.89 0.78
C ARG A 127 11.41 2.30 0.91
N MET A 128 10.64 2.27 -0.17
CA MET A 128 9.32 1.66 -0.22
C MET A 128 9.39 0.15 0.01
N THR A 129 10.29 -0.58 -0.65
CA THR A 129 10.43 -2.03 -0.43
C THR A 129 10.83 -2.34 1.01
N ALA A 130 11.75 -1.58 1.60
CA ALA A 130 12.12 -1.71 3.01
C ALA A 130 10.94 -1.41 3.96
N TYR A 131 10.16 -0.37 3.68
CA TYR A 131 8.94 -0.05 4.44
C TYR A 131 7.91 -1.18 4.37
N ILE A 132 7.67 -1.75 3.19
CA ILE A 132 6.75 -2.88 2.99
C ILE A 132 7.21 -4.11 3.78
N SER A 133 8.51 -4.42 3.77
CA SER A 133 9.07 -5.50 4.59
C SER A 133 8.78 -5.26 6.08
N ARG A 134 9.04 -4.05 6.59
CA ARG A 134 8.78 -3.68 7.98
C ARG A 134 7.29 -3.81 8.34
N CYS A 135 6.39 -3.50 7.39
CA CYS A 135 4.96 -3.73 7.57
C CYS A 135 4.63 -5.22 7.69
N GLY A 136 5.25 -6.08 6.85
CA GLY A 136 5.11 -7.53 6.95
C GLY A 136 5.55 -8.07 8.31
N ASP A 137 6.72 -7.63 8.79
CA ASP A 137 7.26 -8.01 10.10
C ASP A 137 6.33 -7.58 11.25
N ALA A 138 5.79 -6.35 11.19
CA ALA A 138 4.85 -5.85 12.19
C ALA A 138 3.52 -6.61 12.18
N ILE A 139 3.02 -6.99 11.00
CA ILE A 139 1.82 -7.84 10.89
C ILE A 139 2.10 -9.21 11.52
N GLN A 140 3.22 -9.87 11.18
CA GLN A 140 3.61 -11.16 11.76
C GLN A 140 3.75 -11.07 13.29
N LEU A 141 4.32 -9.98 13.79
CA LEU A 141 4.47 -9.75 15.23
C LEU A 141 3.11 -9.54 15.89
N GLY A 142 2.19 -8.78 15.30
CA GLY A 142 0.83 -8.61 15.78
C GLY A 142 0.09 -9.94 15.89
N ILE A 143 0.18 -10.79 14.86
CA ILE A 143 -0.40 -12.13 14.88
C ILE A 143 0.24 -13.00 15.98
N SER A 144 1.57 -13.03 16.05
CA SER A 144 2.31 -13.77 17.08
C SER A 144 1.92 -13.37 18.51
N GLN A 145 1.71 -12.07 18.75
CA GLN A 145 1.32 -11.56 20.06
C GLN A 145 -0.11 -11.96 20.43
N ILE A 146 -1.05 -11.98 19.47
CA ILE A 146 -2.43 -12.46 19.72
C ILE A 146 -2.42 -13.98 19.99
N VAL A 147 -1.63 -14.76 19.24
CA VAL A 147 -1.46 -16.19 19.50
C VAL A 147 -0.89 -16.42 20.89
N GLY A 148 0.19 -15.72 21.25
CA GLY A 148 0.82 -15.79 22.57
C GLY A 148 -0.13 -15.39 23.70
N PHE A 149 -0.96 -14.36 23.48
CA PHE A 149 -2.00 -13.95 24.42
C PHE A 149 -2.99 -15.08 24.72
N PHE A 150 -3.52 -15.74 23.69
CA PHE A 150 -4.47 -16.83 23.89
C PHE A 150 -3.84 -18.11 24.44
N LEU A 151 -2.54 -18.32 24.25
CA LEU A 151 -1.80 -19.38 24.93
C LEU A 151 -1.63 -19.08 26.43
N PHE A 152 -1.35 -17.83 26.77
CA PHE A 152 -1.19 -17.39 28.16
C PHE A 152 -2.53 -17.31 28.92
N ALA A 153 -3.58 -16.79 28.28
CA ALA A 153 -4.88 -16.54 28.88
C ALA A 153 -6.03 -17.00 27.95
N PRO A 154 -6.25 -18.33 27.84
CA PRO A 154 -7.20 -18.91 26.88
C PRO A 154 -8.67 -18.54 27.11
N GLN A 155 -9.01 -18.20 28.36
CA GLN A 155 -10.38 -17.87 28.76
C GLN A 155 -10.77 -16.42 28.51
N ASN A 156 -9.83 -15.56 28.08
CA ASN A 156 -10.13 -14.16 27.83
C ASN A 156 -11.02 -13.96 26.60
N ASP A 157 -11.77 -12.88 26.64
CA ASP A 157 -12.71 -12.48 25.59
C ASP A 157 -11.99 -11.83 24.40
N THR A 158 -12.63 -11.93 23.24
CA THR A 158 -12.15 -11.33 21.98
C THR A 158 -11.99 -9.81 22.03
N SER A 159 -12.72 -9.14 22.92
CA SER A 159 -12.64 -7.69 23.12
C SER A 159 -11.22 -7.21 23.50
N THR A 160 -10.41 -8.06 24.14
CA THR A 160 -9.05 -7.68 24.57
C THR A 160 -8.05 -7.59 23.43
N VAL A 161 -8.31 -8.26 22.30
CA VAL A 161 -7.44 -8.28 21.12
C VAL A 161 -8.03 -7.51 19.94
N GLN A 162 -9.25 -7.01 20.07
CA GLN A 162 -9.94 -6.24 19.04
C GLN A 162 -9.13 -5.02 18.59
N ALA A 163 -8.52 -4.28 19.53
CA ALA A 163 -7.69 -3.12 19.21
C ALA A 163 -6.51 -3.47 18.28
N VAL A 164 -5.91 -4.65 18.43
CA VAL A 164 -4.82 -5.10 17.57
C VAL A 164 -5.35 -5.40 16.17
N PHE A 165 -6.51 -6.06 16.05
CA PHE A 165 -7.15 -6.28 14.75
C PHE A 165 -7.55 -4.96 14.06
N ASP A 166 -8.02 -3.97 14.83
CA ASP A 166 -8.31 -2.63 14.30
C ASP A 166 -7.06 -1.95 13.75
N SER A 167 -5.93 -1.98 14.48
CA SER A 167 -4.65 -1.43 14.00
C SER A 167 -4.12 -2.20 12.78
N LEU A 168 -4.22 -3.53 12.75
CA LEU A 168 -3.87 -4.35 11.59
C LEU A 168 -4.72 -3.99 10.37
N SER A 169 -6.02 -3.80 10.56
CA SER A 169 -6.97 -3.41 9.52
C SER A 169 -6.58 -2.07 8.87
N ARG A 170 -6.21 -1.07 9.68
CA ARG A 170 -5.72 0.23 9.20
C ARG A 170 -4.42 0.10 8.41
N LEU A 171 -3.45 -0.65 8.92
CA LEU A 171 -2.19 -0.88 8.20
C LEU A 171 -2.41 -1.58 6.86
N MET A 172 -3.19 -2.65 6.84
CA MET A 172 -3.48 -3.37 5.59
C MET A 172 -4.25 -2.51 4.60
N THR A 173 -5.15 -1.64 5.04
CA THR A 173 -5.83 -0.66 4.18
C THR A 173 -4.83 0.32 3.56
N SER A 174 -3.84 0.79 4.34
CA SER A 174 -2.75 1.63 3.85
C SER A 174 -1.88 0.91 2.80
N LEU A 175 -1.58 -0.37 3.01
CA LEU A 175 -0.87 -1.22 2.04
C LEU A 175 -1.67 -1.44 0.76
N ILE A 176 -2.98 -1.71 0.84
CA ILE A 176 -3.86 -1.84 -0.33
C ILE A 176 -3.87 -0.53 -1.14
N THR A 177 -3.93 0.61 -0.44
CA THR A 177 -3.90 1.91 -1.10
C THR A 177 -2.58 2.13 -1.83
N LEU A 178 -1.45 1.86 -1.17
CA LEU A 178 -0.12 1.96 -1.77
C LEU A 178 0.01 1.07 -3.01
N ASP A 179 -0.45 -0.18 -2.91
CA ASP A 179 -0.42 -1.16 -3.99
C ASP A 179 -1.18 -0.69 -5.22
N LEU A 180 -2.38 -0.14 -5.03
CA LEU A 180 -3.18 0.38 -6.14
C LEU A 180 -2.58 1.66 -6.74
N VAL A 181 -2.01 2.55 -5.93
CA VAL A 181 -1.33 3.76 -6.44
C VAL A 181 -0.13 3.37 -7.30
N VAL A 182 0.68 2.40 -6.85
CA VAL A 182 1.82 1.89 -7.64
C VAL A 182 1.35 1.25 -8.94
N LEU A 183 0.32 0.40 -8.88
CA LEU A 183 -0.22 -0.29 -10.06
C LEU A 183 -0.77 0.67 -11.12
N HIS A 184 -1.39 1.78 -10.71
CA HIS A 184 -1.99 2.74 -11.63
C HIS A 184 -1.04 3.88 -12.05
N GLN A 185 0.18 3.92 -11.52
CA GLN A 185 1.15 4.94 -11.91
C GLN A 185 1.87 4.57 -13.22
N GLY A 186 1.16 4.72 -14.34
CA GLY A 186 1.63 4.32 -15.67
C GLY A 186 2.96 4.95 -16.09
N VAL A 187 3.19 6.22 -15.73
CA VAL A 187 4.44 6.92 -16.05
C VAL A 187 5.65 6.24 -15.42
N LEU A 188 5.51 5.74 -14.18
CA LEU A 188 6.58 5.01 -13.50
C LEU A 188 6.92 3.69 -14.20
N HIS A 189 5.89 2.96 -14.67
CA HIS A 189 6.08 1.71 -15.41
C HIS A 189 6.79 1.94 -16.74
N ASP A 190 6.39 2.98 -17.47
CA ASP A 190 7.02 3.36 -18.74
C ASP A 190 8.48 3.77 -18.53
N HIS A 191 8.75 4.57 -17.50
CA HIS A 191 10.09 5.01 -17.13
C HIS A 191 10.98 3.84 -16.66
N MET A 192 10.44 2.89 -15.88
CA MET A 192 11.12 1.64 -15.50
C MET A 192 11.53 0.84 -16.75
N THR A 193 10.62 0.69 -17.71
CA THR A 193 10.88 -0.01 -18.97
C THR A 193 11.97 0.69 -19.80
N ALA A 194 11.92 2.03 -19.91
CA ALA A 194 12.92 2.82 -20.60
C ALA A 194 14.31 2.68 -19.96
N TYR A 195 14.38 2.75 -18.63
CA TYR A 195 15.63 2.62 -17.89
C TYR A 195 16.26 1.23 -18.02
N ILE A 196 15.47 0.16 -17.91
CA ILE A 196 15.96 -1.21 -18.13
C ILE A 196 16.51 -1.37 -19.56
N ARG A 197 15.85 -0.78 -20.55
CA ARG A 197 16.31 -0.81 -21.95
C ARG A 197 17.65 -0.10 -22.12
N LEU A 198 17.81 1.07 -21.51
CA LEU A 198 19.07 1.81 -21.49
C LEU A 198 20.19 0.99 -20.83
N LEU A 199 19.94 0.36 -19.69
CA LEU A 199 20.95 -0.46 -19.02
C LEU A 199 21.42 -1.62 -19.91
N LYS A 200 20.49 -2.29 -20.60
CA LYS A 200 20.81 -3.36 -21.56
C LYS A 200 21.65 -2.85 -22.74
N SER A 201 21.36 -1.66 -23.27
CA SER A 201 22.17 -1.08 -24.36
C SER A 201 23.57 -0.69 -23.90
N VAL A 202 23.70 -0.12 -22.69
CA VAL A 202 25.00 0.24 -22.11
C VAL A 202 25.83 -1.01 -21.81
N GLN A 203 25.21 -2.09 -21.33
CA GLN A 203 25.90 -3.36 -21.09
C GLN A 203 26.52 -3.94 -22.36
N TYR A 204 25.84 -3.81 -23.50
CA TYR A 204 26.38 -4.25 -24.80
C TYR A 204 27.53 -3.35 -25.26
N ALA A 205 27.43 -2.04 -25.04
CA ALA A 205 28.41 -1.05 -25.50
C ALA A 205 29.68 -1.00 -24.63
N ASP A 206 29.60 -1.23 -23.32
CA ASP A 206 30.73 -1.19 -22.40
C ASP A 206 30.76 -2.42 -21.49
N GLN A 207 31.51 -3.44 -21.94
CA GLN A 207 31.64 -4.70 -21.20
C GLN A 207 32.31 -4.55 -19.83
N LYS A 208 33.07 -3.47 -19.58
CA LYS A 208 33.73 -3.25 -18.28
C LYS A 208 32.73 -2.97 -17.16
N LEU A 209 31.59 -2.38 -17.49
CA LEU A 209 30.47 -2.14 -16.56
C LEU A 209 29.51 -3.34 -16.49
N GLY A 210 29.80 -4.42 -17.22
CA GLY A 210 28.86 -5.51 -17.45
C GLY A 210 28.33 -6.15 -16.17
N ASP A 211 29.17 -6.39 -15.17
CA ASP A 211 28.76 -7.05 -13.92
C ASP A 211 27.99 -6.12 -12.97
N GLN A 212 28.39 -4.84 -12.87
CA GLN A 212 27.62 -3.82 -12.13
C GLN A 212 26.22 -3.64 -12.73
N ILE A 213 26.11 -3.62 -14.06
CA ILE A 213 24.82 -3.52 -14.75
C ILE A 213 23.97 -4.78 -14.52
N LYS A 214 24.57 -5.99 -14.50
CA LYS A 214 23.82 -7.21 -14.13
C LYS A 214 23.26 -7.11 -12.72
N ALA A 215 24.05 -6.65 -11.76
CA ALA A 215 23.61 -6.49 -10.37
C ALA A 215 22.45 -5.47 -10.27
N LEU A 216 22.57 -4.32 -10.95
CA LEU A 216 21.51 -3.33 -11.00
C LEU A 216 20.24 -3.87 -11.66
N LEU A 217 20.35 -4.54 -12.81
CA LEU A 217 19.22 -5.16 -13.49
C LEU A 217 18.51 -6.20 -12.62
N LYS A 218 19.27 -6.96 -11.81
CA LYS A 218 18.70 -7.89 -10.83
C LYS A 218 17.89 -7.13 -9.77
N HIS A 219 18.47 -6.09 -9.16
CA HIS A 219 17.75 -5.28 -8.17
C HIS A 219 16.50 -4.60 -8.72
N LEU A 220 16.55 -4.13 -9.97
CA LEU A 220 15.36 -3.58 -10.65
C LEU A 220 14.30 -4.66 -10.88
N GLY A 221 14.70 -5.88 -11.24
CA GLY A 221 13.80 -7.02 -11.34
C GLY A 221 13.15 -7.36 -10.00
N ASP A 222 13.91 -7.31 -8.90
CA ASP A 222 13.37 -7.54 -7.55
C ASP A 222 12.35 -6.44 -7.17
N ILE A 223 12.66 -5.16 -7.45
CA ILE A 223 11.71 -4.04 -7.25
C ILE A 223 10.46 -4.24 -8.11
N ASP A 224 10.61 -4.60 -9.38
CA ASP A 224 9.48 -4.82 -10.28
C ASP A 224 8.56 -5.92 -9.74
N GLN A 225 9.12 -7.06 -9.37
CA GLN A 225 8.37 -8.21 -8.86
C GLN A 225 7.72 -7.95 -7.49
N GLN A 226 8.43 -7.29 -6.56
CA GLN A 226 7.96 -7.10 -5.18
C GLN A 226 7.04 -5.89 -5.01
N LEU A 227 7.15 -4.90 -5.90
CA LEU A 227 6.47 -3.61 -5.76
C LEU A 227 5.58 -3.28 -6.96
N LEU A 228 6.15 -3.24 -8.18
CA LEU A 228 5.46 -2.65 -9.33
C LEU A 228 4.37 -3.55 -9.91
N GLN A 229 4.57 -4.87 -9.92
CA GLN A 229 3.57 -5.84 -10.36
C GLN A 229 2.40 -6.00 -9.38
N GLY A 230 2.46 -5.29 -8.25
CA GLY A 230 1.47 -5.29 -7.19
C GLY A 230 1.43 -6.59 -6.38
N GLY A 231 0.42 -6.70 -5.53
CA GLY A 231 0.32 -7.80 -4.58
C GLY A 231 1.15 -7.57 -3.31
N ILE A 232 1.37 -6.31 -2.95
CA ILE A 232 2.07 -5.91 -1.70
C ILE A 232 1.43 -6.60 -0.49
N LEU A 233 0.09 -6.51 -0.35
CA LEU A 233 -0.62 -7.14 0.77
C LEU A 233 -0.39 -8.66 0.79
N ARG A 234 -0.58 -9.32 -0.35
CA ARG A 234 -0.35 -10.77 -0.49
C ARG A 234 1.07 -11.14 -0.08
N GLY A 235 2.07 -10.38 -0.53
CA GLY A 235 3.47 -10.55 -0.14
C GLY A 235 3.64 -10.56 1.38
N CYS A 236 3.12 -9.55 2.07
CA CYS A 236 3.15 -9.48 3.53
C CYS A 236 2.41 -10.65 4.20
N LEU A 237 1.23 -11.04 3.70
CA LEU A 237 0.42 -12.09 4.33
C LEU A 237 0.98 -13.50 4.13
N THR A 238 1.63 -13.78 3.00
CA THR A 238 2.22 -15.11 2.71
C THR A 238 3.39 -15.48 3.61
N GLN A 239 4.04 -14.49 4.21
CA GLN A 239 5.17 -14.68 5.12
C GLN A 239 4.72 -14.98 6.57
N ILE A 240 3.42 -14.85 6.85
CA ILE A 240 2.90 -15.02 8.21
C ILE A 240 2.99 -16.48 8.63
N ALA A 241 3.62 -16.72 9.78
CA ALA A 241 3.80 -18.04 10.37
C ALA A 241 3.05 -18.15 11.69
N GLY A 242 2.31 -19.25 11.84
CA GLY A 242 1.59 -19.58 13.07
C GLY A 242 0.19 -18.96 13.14
N SER A 243 -0.76 -19.78 13.57
CA SER A 243 -2.12 -19.37 13.91
C SER A 243 -2.61 -20.22 15.08
N SER A 244 -3.71 -19.82 15.72
CA SER A 244 -4.38 -20.66 16.70
C SER A 244 -5.89 -20.68 16.42
N PRO A 245 -6.60 -21.80 16.69
CA PRO A 245 -8.05 -21.86 16.51
C PRO A 245 -8.80 -20.76 17.28
N ARG A 246 -8.32 -20.42 18.48
CA ARG A 246 -8.89 -19.36 19.31
C ARG A 246 -8.70 -17.97 18.70
N MET A 247 -7.55 -17.71 18.12
CA MET A 247 -7.30 -16.47 17.38
C MET A 247 -8.20 -16.37 16.14
N LEU A 248 -8.31 -17.45 15.35
CA LEU A 248 -9.16 -17.47 14.17
C LEU A 248 -10.63 -17.21 14.50
N GLU A 249 -11.15 -17.85 15.56
CA GLU A 249 -12.53 -17.58 16.00
C GLU A 249 -12.68 -16.15 16.56
N SER A 250 -11.66 -15.60 17.22
CA SER A 250 -11.65 -14.20 17.66
C SER A 250 -11.68 -13.23 16.48
N LEU A 251 -10.83 -13.43 15.47
CA LEU A 251 -10.82 -12.64 14.24
C LEU A 251 -12.18 -12.72 13.53
N LYS A 252 -12.78 -13.91 13.49
CA LYS A 252 -14.11 -14.14 12.94
C LYS A 252 -15.20 -13.37 13.69
N MET A 253 -15.15 -13.34 15.02
CA MET A 253 -16.09 -12.58 15.85
C MET A 253 -15.93 -11.07 15.63
N VAL A 254 -14.69 -10.56 15.57
CA VAL A 254 -14.40 -9.15 15.23
C VAL A 254 -14.97 -8.81 13.86
N LEU A 255 -14.69 -9.62 12.83
CA LEU A 255 -15.24 -9.43 11.48
C LEU A 255 -16.77 -9.37 11.47
N ARG A 256 -17.45 -10.28 12.19
CA ARG A 256 -18.92 -10.26 12.27
C ARG A 256 -19.43 -8.97 12.91
N SER A 257 -18.81 -8.57 14.02
CA SER A 257 -19.19 -7.35 14.75
C SER A 257 -19.00 -6.11 13.86
N ASP A 258 -17.83 -5.99 13.22
CA ASP A 258 -17.52 -4.87 12.35
C ASP A 258 -18.45 -4.79 11.16
N LEU A 259 -18.65 -5.89 10.42
CA LEU A 259 -19.54 -5.90 9.27
C LEU A 259 -20.99 -5.56 9.67
N SER A 260 -21.46 -6.05 10.81
CA SER A 260 -22.79 -5.72 11.35
C SER A 260 -22.90 -4.23 11.71
N HIS A 261 -21.86 -3.66 12.33
CA HIS A 261 -21.81 -2.25 12.66
C HIS A 261 -21.78 -1.38 11.39
N LEU A 262 -20.99 -1.76 10.38
CA LEU A 262 -20.95 -1.07 9.09
C LEU A 262 -22.33 -1.10 8.41
N ASP A 263 -23.02 -2.26 8.41
CA ASP A 263 -24.35 -2.39 7.81
C ASP A 263 -25.39 -1.50 8.50
N THR A 264 -25.36 -1.47 9.84
CA THR A 264 -26.24 -0.63 10.65
C THR A 264 -26.01 0.85 10.35
N LYS A 265 -24.75 1.29 10.34
CA LYS A 265 -24.40 2.69 10.04
C LYS A 265 -24.80 3.11 8.63
N LEU A 266 -24.66 2.20 7.66
CA LEU A 266 -25.06 2.46 6.28
C LEU A 266 -26.59 2.58 6.13
N ALA A 267 -27.34 1.80 6.92
CA ALA A 267 -28.80 1.89 6.97
C ALA A 267 -29.29 3.16 7.68
N GLU A 268 -28.57 3.63 8.70
CA GLU A 268 -28.89 4.87 9.43
C GLU A 268 -28.66 6.12 8.59
N ASN A 269 -27.55 6.19 7.83
CA ASN A 269 -27.22 7.37 7.04
C ASN A 269 -26.35 7.03 5.81
N THR A 270 -26.99 6.95 4.65
CA THR A 270 -26.31 6.73 3.36
C THR A 270 -25.31 7.82 2.98
N LEU A 271 -25.34 9.01 3.59
CA LEU A 271 -24.33 10.05 3.35
C LEU A 271 -23.00 9.75 4.06
N GLN A 272 -22.97 8.85 5.04
CA GLN A 272 -21.74 8.42 5.71
C GLN A 272 -20.94 7.37 4.93
N VAL A 273 -21.40 6.95 3.74
CA VAL A 273 -20.69 6.00 2.86
C VAL A 273 -19.22 6.39 2.71
N TYR A 274 -18.90 7.68 2.52
CA TYR A 274 -17.53 8.16 2.39
C TYR A 274 -16.65 7.96 3.63
N GLN A 275 -17.22 8.04 4.84
CA GLN A 275 -16.48 7.83 6.09
C GLN A 275 -16.34 6.34 6.43
N ILE A 276 -17.31 5.52 6.02
CA ILE A 276 -17.44 4.11 6.35
C ILE A 276 -16.69 3.22 5.34
N SER A 277 -16.52 3.70 4.11
CA SER A 277 -15.97 2.95 2.98
C SER A 277 -14.53 2.46 3.20
N THR A 278 -13.66 3.28 3.80
CA THR A 278 -12.28 2.88 4.12
C THR A 278 -12.23 1.80 5.19
N ARG A 279 -13.16 1.85 6.17
CA ARG A 279 -13.31 0.82 7.20
C ARG A 279 -13.79 -0.50 6.60
N PHE A 280 -14.65 -0.45 5.58
CA PHE A 280 -15.05 -1.63 4.81
C PHE A 280 -13.88 -2.28 4.06
N VAL A 281 -12.98 -1.50 3.46
CA VAL A 281 -11.74 -2.02 2.86
C VAL A 281 -10.90 -2.76 3.91
N GLY A 282 -10.78 -2.17 5.10
CA GLY A 282 -10.10 -2.80 6.23
C GLY A 282 -10.73 -4.12 6.69
N SER A 283 -12.06 -4.22 6.73
CA SER A 283 -12.75 -5.49 7.02
C SER A 283 -12.52 -6.53 5.93
N CYS A 284 -12.46 -6.12 4.65
CA CYS A 284 -12.10 -7.02 3.56
C CYS A 284 -10.66 -7.54 3.70
N ALA A 285 -9.71 -6.69 4.11
CA ALA A 285 -8.34 -7.09 4.37
C ALA A 285 -8.23 -8.10 5.52
N LEU A 286 -8.95 -7.86 6.63
CA LEU A 286 -9.03 -8.80 7.75
C LEU A 286 -9.67 -10.14 7.35
N PHE A 287 -10.62 -10.14 6.42
CA PHE A 287 -11.17 -11.38 5.87
C PHE A 287 -10.12 -12.15 5.05
N VAL A 288 -9.31 -11.46 4.24
CA VAL A 288 -8.19 -12.09 3.52
C VAL A 288 -7.19 -12.68 4.52
N LEU A 289 -6.85 -11.97 5.59
CA LEU A 289 -6.01 -12.49 6.68
C LEU A 289 -6.61 -13.76 7.31
N HIS A 290 -7.90 -13.74 7.65
CA HIS A 290 -8.61 -14.92 8.17
C HIS A 290 -8.53 -16.10 7.20
N PHE A 291 -8.74 -15.86 5.90
CA PHE A 291 -8.63 -16.88 4.87
C PHE A 291 -7.20 -17.44 4.76
N THR A 292 -6.19 -16.57 4.74
CA THR A 292 -4.78 -16.97 4.65
C THR A 292 -4.35 -17.83 5.85
N LEU A 293 -4.76 -17.44 7.07
CA LEU A 293 -4.40 -18.13 8.29
C LEU A 293 -5.19 -19.43 8.53
N GLY A 294 -6.46 -19.46 8.12
CA GLY A 294 -7.36 -20.59 8.31
C GLY A 294 -7.37 -21.59 7.15
N GLY A 295 -6.86 -21.20 5.98
CA GLY A 295 -6.85 -22.00 4.75
C GLY A 295 -8.23 -22.26 4.15
N GLN A 296 -9.31 -21.74 4.75
CA GLN A 296 -10.70 -21.96 4.34
C GLN A 296 -11.51 -20.68 4.48
N ALA A 297 -12.40 -20.46 3.51
CA ALA A 297 -13.29 -19.31 3.50
C ALA A 297 -14.54 -19.56 4.36
N ASP A 298 -14.84 -18.64 5.29
CA ASP A 298 -16.16 -18.63 5.92
C ASP A 298 -17.20 -18.05 4.95
N ARG A 299 -18.04 -18.93 4.41
CA ARG A 299 -19.05 -18.58 3.41
C ARG A 299 -20.11 -17.59 3.94
N ARG A 300 -20.39 -17.59 5.24
CA ARG A 300 -21.39 -16.68 5.82
C ARG A 300 -20.82 -15.27 5.91
N LEU A 301 -19.60 -15.13 6.42
CA LEU A 301 -18.87 -13.86 6.43
C LEU A 301 -18.71 -13.30 5.02
N PHE A 302 -18.28 -14.14 4.07
CA PHE A 302 -18.09 -13.68 2.70
C PHE A 302 -19.41 -13.22 2.05
N ARG A 303 -20.53 -13.89 2.34
CA ARG A 303 -21.85 -13.45 1.87
C ARG A 303 -22.22 -12.07 2.41
N THR A 304 -21.98 -11.81 3.70
CA THR A 304 -22.17 -10.48 4.30
C THR A 304 -21.30 -9.42 3.63
N ILE A 305 -20.05 -9.76 3.31
CA ILE A 305 -19.16 -8.87 2.53
C ILE A 305 -19.74 -8.59 1.14
N CYS A 306 -20.25 -9.60 0.43
CA CYS A 306 -20.87 -9.41 -0.88
C CYS A 306 -22.09 -8.48 -0.81
N ASP A 307 -22.92 -8.61 0.21
CA ASP A 307 -24.12 -7.78 0.36
C ASP A 307 -23.76 -6.34 0.76
N LEU A 308 -22.77 -6.16 1.62
CA LEU A 308 -22.21 -4.83 1.92
C LEU A 308 -21.53 -4.19 0.72
N ALA A 309 -20.77 -4.94 -0.07
CA ALA A 309 -20.09 -4.43 -1.26
C ALA A 309 -21.06 -3.79 -2.27
N LYS A 310 -22.27 -4.35 -2.42
CA LYS A 310 -23.32 -3.77 -3.26
C LYS A 310 -23.84 -2.42 -2.75
N LYS A 311 -23.87 -2.25 -1.42
CA LYS A 311 -24.36 -1.04 -0.76
C LYS A 311 -23.27 0.04 -0.69
N VAL A 312 -22.03 -0.35 -0.38
CA VAL A 312 -20.87 0.54 -0.27
C VAL A 312 -20.43 1.04 -1.65
N GLY A 313 -20.45 0.15 -2.66
CA GLY A 313 -20.00 0.49 -4.00
C GLY A 313 -18.48 0.68 -4.13
N PRO A 314 -18.03 1.35 -5.20
CA PRO A 314 -16.64 1.74 -5.38
C PRO A 314 -16.18 2.73 -4.29
N VAL A 315 -14.98 2.51 -3.77
CA VAL A 315 -14.39 3.29 -2.68
C VAL A 315 -13.24 4.14 -3.21
N HIS A 316 -13.34 5.45 -3.06
CA HIS A 316 -12.21 6.34 -3.27
C HIS A 316 -11.18 6.15 -2.16
N LEU A 317 -9.91 5.95 -2.52
CA LEU A 317 -8.82 5.78 -1.55
C LEU A 317 -7.88 6.98 -1.53
N SER A 318 -7.34 7.38 -2.69
CA SER A 318 -6.41 8.48 -2.80
C SER A 318 -6.28 8.95 -4.25
N GLY A 319 -6.12 10.26 -4.49
CA GLY A 319 -5.96 10.80 -5.84
C GLY A 319 -7.11 10.39 -6.77
N ASN A 320 -6.79 9.72 -7.87
CA ASN A 320 -7.74 9.12 -8.82
C ASN A 320 -7.98 7.61 -8.59
N ILE A 321 -7.48 7.05 -7.49
CA ILE A 321 -7.56 5.61 -7.20
C ILE A 321 -8.90 5.24 -6.59
N VAL A 322 -9.62 4.38 -7.31
CA VAL A 322 -10.91 3.81 -6.90
C VAL A 322 -10.79 2.30 -6.72
N TRP A 323 -11.00 1.86 -5.49
CA TRP A 323 -11.01 0.45 -5.09
C TRP A 323 -12.41 -0.16 -5.22
N THR A 324 -12.47 -1.43 -5.61
CA THR A 324 -13.71 -2.22 -5.55
C THR A 324 -13.46 -3.56 -4.90
N ALA A 325 -14.45 -4.07 -4.15
CA ALA A 325 -14.36 -5.39 -3.54
C ALA A 325 -14.16 -6.49 -4.59
N HIS A 326 -14.83 -6.40 -5.74
CA HIS A 326 -14.69 -7.37 -6.83
C HIS A 326 -13.24 -7.50 -7.30
N GLU A 327 -12.59 -6.40 -7.70
CA GLU A 327 -11.20 -6.43 -8.18
C GLU A 327 -10.24 -6.90 -7.09
N PHE A 328 -10.45 -6.43 -5.85
CA PHE A 328 -9.64 -6.83 -4.71
C PHE A 328 -9.69 -8.33 -4.47
N PHE A 329 -10.88 -8.91 -4.31
CA PHE A 329 -11.02 -10.35 -4.07
C PHE A 329 -10.64 -11.18 -5.29
N LEU A 330 -10.82 -10.68 -6.51
CA LEU A 330 -10.36 -11.40 -7.71
C LEU A 330 -8.84 -11.55 -7.72
N ARG A 331 -8.10 -10.57 -7.17
CA ARG A 331 -6.65 -10.60 -7.07
C ARG A 331 -6.15 -11.39 -5.86
N GLU A 332 -6.74 -11.17 -4.68
CA GLU A 332 -6.30 -11.80 -3.43
C GLU A 332 -6.80 -13.24 -3.26
N ILE A 333 -8.06 -13.52 -3.64
CA ILE A 333 -8.70 -14.85 -3.52
C ILE A 333 -9.56 -15.12 -4.77
N PRO A 334 -8.96 -15.47 -5.93
CA PRO A 334 -9.65 -15.51 -7.22
C PRO A 334 -10.94 -16.34 -7.27
N VAL A 335 -11.00 -17.44 -6.50
CA VAL A 335 -12.19 -18.31 -6.40
C VAL A 335 -13.39 -17.57 -5.81
N LEU A 336 -13.15 -16.69 -4.83
CA LEU A 336 -14.20 -15.89 -4.19
C LEU A 336 -14.50 -14.62 -4.98
N GLY A 337 -13.50 -13.99 -5.59
CA GLY A 337 -13.68 -12.78 -6.41
C GLY A 337 -14.71 -12.96 -7.53
N LYS A 338 -14.75 -14.14 -8.16
CA LYS A 338 -15.73 -14.51 -9.20
C LYS A 338 -17.19 -14.52 -8.73
N LEU A 339 -17.42 -14.54 -7.42
CA LEU A 339 -18.77 -14.55 -6.82
C LEU A 339 -19.29 -13.15 -6.51
N LEU A 340 -18.42 -12.13 -6.58
CA LEU A 340 -18.82 -10.74 -6.39
C LEU A 340 -19.36 -10.16 -7.71
N PRO A 341 -20.45 -9.39 -7.67
CA PRO A 341 -20.93 -8.70 -8.86
C PRO A 341 -19.88 -7.68 -9.30
N THR A 342 -19.60 -7.64 -10.61
CA THR A 342 -18.86 -6.52 -11.19
C THR A 342 -19.75 -5.28 -11.13
N ILE A 343 -19.23 -4.19 -10.57
CA ILE A 343 -19.91 -2.90 -10.50
C ILE A 343 -19.27 -1.99 -11.54
N ASP A 344 -20.08 -1.41 -12.41
CA ASP A 344 -19.63 -0.34 -13.30
C ASP A 344 -19.33 0.91 -12.46
N LYS A 345 -18.04 1.26 -12.38
CA LYS A 345 -17.56 2.38 -11.57
C LYS A 345 -18.17 3.71 -12.03
N ALA A 346 -18.31 3.91 -13.34
CA ALA A 346 -18.81 5.17 -13.91
C ALA A 346 -20.32 5.33 -13.64
N ALA A 347 -21.10 4.29 -13.96
CA ALA A 347 -22.54 4.31 -13.73
C ALA A 347 -22.90 4.45 -12.24
N HIS A 348 -22.11 3.84 -11.33
CA HIS A 348 -22.33 3.97 -9.90
C HIS A 348 -22.03 5.39 -9.39
N LEU A 349 -20.94 6.01 -9.85
CA LEU A 349 -20.61 7.40 -9.51
C LEU A 349 -21.67 8.37 -10.04
N GLU A 350 -22.15 8.19 -11.26
CA GLU A 350 -23.26 8.98 -11.82
C GLU A 350 -24.55 8.85 -11.01
N GLN A 351 -24.88 7.63 -10.57
CA GLN A 351 -26.04 7.39 -9.71
C GLN A 351 -25.88 8.05 -8.33
N MET A 352 -24.68 8.08 -7.77
CA MET A 352 -24.39 8.76 -6.51
C MET A 352 -24.45 10.29 -6.66
N LEU A 353 -23.91 10.84 -7.75
CA LEU A 353 -24.00 12.27 -8.07
C LEU A 353 -25.46 12.71 -8.24
N GLY A 354 -26.30 11.89 -8.88
CA GLY A 354 -27.74 12.15 -9.00
C GLY A 354 -28.53 12.07 -7.69
N LYS A 355 -27.97 11.46 -6.65
CA LYS A 355 -28.54 11.35 -5.29
C LYS A 355 -27.88 12.26 -4.27
N ALA A 356 -26.82 12.97 -4.65
CA ALA A 356 -26.22 13.99 -3.80
C ALA A 356 -27.31 15.03 -3.49
N PRO A 357 -27.51 15.41 -2.22
CA PRO A 357 -28.57 16.35 -1.87
C PRO A 357 -28.41 17.65 -2.66
N GLN A 358 -29.53 18.22 -3.07
CA GLN A 358 -29.63 19.56 -3.67
C GLN A 358 -29.09 20.67 -2.74
N ASP A 359 -28.57 20.34 -1.56
CA ASP A 359 -27.98 21.26 -0.60
C ASP A 359 -26.63 21.87 -1.04
N VAL A 360 -26.02 21.39 -2.13
CA VAL A 360 -24.91 22.11 -2.78
C VAL A 360 -25.40 23.36 -3.53
N VAL A 361 -26.69 23.43 -3.89
CA VAL A 361 -27.32 24.61 -4.52
C VAL A 361 -27.47 25.78 -3.51
N GLY A 362 -27.20 25.54 -2.22
CA GLY A 362 -27.18 26.58 -1.19
C GLY A 362 -25.92 27.44 -1.15
N TYR A 363 -24.79 27.00 -1.73
CA TYR A 363 -23.53 27.76 -1.71
C TYR A 363 -23.38 28.75 -2.87
N GLU A 364 -24.03 28.51 -4.02
CA GLU A 364 -24.02 29.46 -5.15
C GLU A 364 -24.82 30.75 -4.84
N ASN A 365 -25.75 30.69 -3.89
CA ASN A 365 -26.55 31.85 -3.47
C ASN A 365 -25.91 32.69 -2.35
N GLN A 366 -24.68 32.37 -1.92
CA GLN A 366 -23.92 33.16 -0.95
C GLN A 366 -22.68 33.84 -1.55
N VAL A 367 -22.48 33.76 -2.86
CA VAL A 367 -21.51 34.60 -3.57
C VAL A 367 -22.20 35.89 -3.98
N PRO A 368 -21.73 37.08 -3.57
CA PRO A 368 -22.26 38.35 -4.05
C PRO A 368 -22.30 38.36 -5.59
N GLN A 369 -23.41 38.81 -6.16
CA GLN A 369 -23.64 38.95 -7.60
C GLN A 369 -22.68 39.98 -8.24
N ASN A 370 -21.42 39.60 -8.38
CA ASN A 370 -20.39 40.23 -9.21
C ASN A 370 -19.31 39.15 -9.31
N VAL A 371 -19.42 38.17 -10.20
CA VAL A 371 -18.95 38.28 -11.59
C VAL A 371 -19.74 37.28 -12.44
N LYS A 372 -20.76 37.75 -13.17
CA LYS A 372 -21.30 37.01 -14.32
C LYS A 372 -20.34 37.20 -15.49
N GLY A 373 -19.72 36.12 -15.95
CA GLY A 373 -19.10 36.09 -17.27
C GLY A 373 -17.77 35.37 -17.34
N LYS A 374 -17.78 34.03 -17.27
CA LYS A 374 -16.99 33.17 -18.16
C LYS A 374 -17.45 31.72 -18.01
N SER A 375 -17.88 31.17 -19.13
CA SER A 375 -18.43 29.83 -19.32
C SER A 375 -17.42 28.74 -18.90
N ILE A 376 -17.76 27.93 -17.90
CA ILE A 376 -17.10 26.64 -17.66
C ILE A 376 -17.79 25.61 -18.57
N ARG A 377 -17.33 25.57 -19.82
CA ARG A 377 -17.36 24.36 -20.64
C ARG A 377 -15.89 24.06 -20.95
N THR A 378 -15.53 22.78 -20.85
CA THR A 378 -14.20 22.17 -21.11
C THR A 378 -13.38 21.87 -19.84
N VAL A 379 -13.75 20.78 -19.15
CA VAL A 379 -12.78 19.84 -18.55
C VAL A 379 -13.41 18.45 -18.60
N LEU A 380 -13.43 17.84 -19.78
CA LEU A 380 -13.53 16.39 -20.00
C LEU A 380 -13.04 16.17 -21.44
N ALA A 381 -11.72 16.10 -21.58
CA ALA A 381 -10.99 15.57 -22.72
C ALA A 381 -9.67 15.01 -22.19
#